data_AF-A0A6I9SW83-F1
#
_entry.id   AF-A0A6I9SW83-F1
#
_cell.length_a   1.000
_cell.length_b   1.000
_cell.length_c   1.000
_cell.angle_alpha   90.00
_cell.angle_beta   90.00
_cell.angle_gamma   90.00
#
_symmetry.space_group_name_H-M   'P 1'
#
loop_
_entity.id
_entity.type
_entity.pdbx_description
1 polymer ?
#
loop_
_entity_poly.entity_id
_entity_poly.type
_entity_poly.pdbx_seq_one_letter_code
_entity_poly.pdbx_strand_id
1 'polypeptide(L)'
;MVQPLLRKIKTMKCLLTQFSLFSPHKSPNFDCHNRILNPCFLLLPPPSPLWIQGSWGSNSSISRRGYCSGLVTGAGAMASAKIVSDPECISYLNQREAAEIDEILMGPLGFSVDQLMELAGLSVATSIAEVYKPDERKRILAICGPGNNGGDGLVAARHLHHFGYKPFICYPKRTAKALYNGLVTQLESLSIPFLSVEDLPMDLSTSFDIVVDAIFGFSFHGSPRPPFDDLIRRLVALGTPNQKNEKSPVIVSVDIPSGWHVEEGDVSGEGIKPDMLVSLTAPKLCAKRFSGPHHFLGGRFVPPSVAEKFKLDLPAYPGTSMCVRIGKPPRVDISTLRENYISPEFSEDQAEANPFDQFQKWFDDAMASGLKEPNAMALSTTGKDGKPSSRMVLLKGLDKDGFVWYTNYESRKAHQISENPRAALLFYWDALNRQVRVEGSVQKVSDEESEQYFHSRPRGSQIGAIVSKQSTVIPGRQFLHQEQEKLEAQYSDGSPIPKPKYWGGYRLKPELFEFWQGQPSRLHDRLRYTPADIDGKRVWKIDRLSP
;
A
#
# COMPACT_ATOMS: atom_id res chain seq x y z
N MET A 1 -30.93 -58.47 -29.90
CA MET A 1 -30.70 -58.49 -31.37
C MET A 1 -30.92 -57.06 -31.85
N VAL A 2 -29.99 -56.27 -32.39
CA VAL A 2 -28.63 -56.44 -32.88
C VAL A 2 -28.02 -55.01 -32.82
N GLN A 3 -26.90 -54.82 -32.12
CA GLN A 3 -25.92 -53.73 -32.32
C GLN A 3 -25.27 -53.88 -33.73
N PRO A 4 -24.27 -53.09 -34.18
CA PRO A 4 -23.90 -51.67 -33.99
C PRO A 4 -23.44 -51.04 -35.35
N LEU A 5 -23.01 -49.77 -35.39
CA LEU A 5 -21.90 -49.28 -36.24
C LEU A 5 -21.64 -47.79 -35.93
N LEU A 6 -20.60 -47.39 -35.20
CA LEU A 6 -19.14 -47.34 -35.46
C LEU A 6 -18.67 -46.16 -36.35
N ARG A 7 -17.61 -45.52 -35.82
CA ARG A 7 -16.51 -44.75 -36.46
C ARG A 7 -16.78 -43.25 -36.74
N LYS A 8 -15.89 -42.31 -36.38
CA LYS A 8 -14.42 -42.36 -36.20
C LYS A 8 -13.95 -41.28 -35.19
N ILE A 9 -13.23 -41.74 -34.16
CA ILE A 9 -12.21 -40.96 -33.44
C ILE A 9 -10.93 -41.04 -34.28
N LYS A 10 -10.29 -39.90 -34.56
CA LYS A 10 -8.94 -39.85 -35.14
C LYS A 10 -7.94 -39.46 -34.05
N THR A 11 -7.09 -40.42 -33.69
CA THR A 11 -5.80 -40.24 -33.03
C THR A 11 -4.68 -40.26 -34.08
N MET A 12 -3.76 -39.30 -34.01
CA MET A 12 -2.40 -39.32 -34.57
C MET A 12 -1.65 -38.18 -33.83
N LYS A 13 -0.79 -38.41 -32.84
CA LYS A 13 0.60 -38.95 -32.87
C LYS A 13 1.53 -38.34 -33.93
N CYS A 14 2.39 -37.47 -33.40
CA CYS A 14 3.83 -37.31 -33.64
C CYS A 14 4.34 -36.69 -34.96
N LEU A 15 5.00 -35.53 -34.82
CA LEU A 15 6.25 -35.22 -35.50
C LEU A 15 7.07 -34.26 -34.63
N LEU A 16 7.80 -34.86 -33.69
CA LEU A 16 9.04 -34.33 -33.13
C LEU A 16 10.16 -34.72 -34.09
N THR A 17 10.85 -33.74 -34.67
CA THR A 17 12.26 -33.89 -35.06
C THR A 17 12.94 -32.53 -35.14
N GLN A 18 13.97 -32.39 -34.29
CA GLN A 18 15.27 -31.77 -34.55
C GLN A 18 15.34 -30.26 -34.80
N PHE A 19 15.64 -29.52 -33.73
CA PHE A 19 16.65 -28.46 -33.81
C PHE A 19 17.69 -28.70 -32.71
N SER A 20 18.84 -29.19 -33.12
CA SER A 20 20.03 -29.39 -32.29
C SER A 20 20.93 -28.15 -32.36
N LEU A 21 21.33 -27.69 -31.17
CA LEU A 21 22.68 -27.24 -30.80
C LEU A 21 23.36 -26.19 -31.69
N PHE A 22 23.41 -24.96 -31.19
CA PHE A 22 24.55 -24.06 -31.40
C PHE A 22 24.96 -23.42 -30.06
N SER A 23 26.15 -23.80 -29.59
CA SER A 23 26.90 -23.14 -28.50
C SER A 23 28.08 -22.36 -29.10
N PRO A 24 28.75 -21.48 -28.33
CA PRO A 24 29.34 -20.24 -28.82
C PRO A 24 30.82 -20.38 -29.26
N HIS A 25 31.23 -19.55 -30.21
CA HIS A 25 32.64 -19.21 -30.48
C HIS A 25 32.85 -17.73 -30.09
N LYS A 26 33.67 -17.41 -29.07
CA LYS A 26 35.13 -17.11 -29.12
C LYS A 26 35.46 -16.16 -30.29
N SER A 27 35.95 -14.94 -30.08
CA SER A 27 37.21 -14.51 -29.42
C SER A 27 37.40 -12.96 -29.63
N PRO A 28 38.44 -12.25 -29.13
CA PRO A 28 39.51 -12.61 -28.18
C PRO A 28 39.71 -11.61 -27.02
N ASN A 29 40.56 -12.03 -26.09
CA ASN A 29 41.20 -11.27 -25.02
C ASN A 29 41.95 -10.02 -25.51
N PHE A 30 41.89 -8.94 -24.74
CA PHE A 30 43.04 -8.06 -24.52
C PHE A 30 43.14 -7.74 -23.04
N ASP A 31 44.24 -8.21 -22.45
CA ASP A 31 44.67 -7.92 -21.10
C ASP A 31 45.86 -6.96 -21.18
N CYS A 32 45.90 -6.04 -20.21
CA CYS A 32 47.08 -5.35 -19.67
C CYS A 32 48.12 -4.70 -20.60
N HIS A 33 48.17 -3.35 -20.56
CA HIS A 33 49.44 -2.68 -20.30
C HIS A 33 49.26 -1.38 -19.49
N ASN A 34 49.72 -1.46 -18.24
CA ASN A 34 50.29 -0.35 -17.48
C ASN A 34 51.31 0.41 -18.34
N ARG A 35 51.12 1.72 -18.51
CA ARG A 35 52.23 2.68 -18.60
C ARG A 35 51.92 3.91 -17.76
N ILE A 36 52.50 3.86 -16.56
CA ILE A 36 52.99 5.00 -15.79
C ILE A 36 53.74 5.95 -16.73
N LEU A 37 53.42 7.25 -16.68
CA LEU A 37 54.36 8.37 -16.84
C LEU A 37 53.65 9.66 -16.37
N ASN A 38 53.81 9.98 -15.09
CA ASN A 38 53.98 11.35 -14.58
C ASN A 38 55.51 11.61 -14.55
N PRO A 39 56.07 12.84 -14.44
CA PRO A 39 55.46 14.06 -13.86
C PRO A 39 55.84 15.39 -14.56
N CYS A 40 55.21 16.51 -14.17
CA CYS A 40 55.90 17.66 -13.53
C CYS A 40 55.00 18.91 -13.36
N PHE A 41 54.87 19.32 -12.10
CA PHE A 41 54.81 20.67 -11.51
C PHE A 41 53.99 21.80 -12.17
N LEU A 42 53.06 22.38 -11.38
CA LEU A 42 53.32 23.62 -10.62
C LEU A 42 52.25 23.84 -9.52
N LEU A 43 52.74 24.18 -8.33
CA LEU A 43 52.04 24.45 -7.07
C LEU A 43 51.73 25.94 -6.93
N LEU A 44 50.57 26.31 -6.35
CA LEU A 44 50.41 27.48 -5.46
C LEU A 44 49.29 27.23 -4.42
N PRO A 45 49.46 27.61 -3.14
CA PRO A 45 48.52 27.30 -2.04
C PRO A 45 47.64 28.52 -1.62
N PRO A 46 46.55 28.31 -0.85
CA PRO A 46 45.92 29.37 -0.06
C PRO A 46 46.22 29.24 1.45
N PRO A 47 45.99 30.31 2.24
CA PRO A 47 46.72 30.56 3.49
C PRO A 47 46.03 30.01 4.75
N SER A 48 46.83 29.92 5.80
CA SER A 48 46.53 29.57 7.19
C SER A 48 45.84 30.70 7.97
N PRO A 49 45.21 30.40 9.13
CA PRO A 49 45.03 31.36 10.19
C PRO A 49 45.80 30.98 11.47
N LEU A 50 46.41 31.99 12.06
CA LEU A 50 47.08 31.99 13.36
C LEU A 50 46.08 32.21 14.51
N TRP A 51 46.42 31.61 15.65
CA TRP A 51 45.78 31.68 16.96
C TRP A 51 45.96 33.03 17.66
N ILE A 52 44.95 33.53 18.40
CA ILE A 52 45.13 34.25 19.69
C ILE A 52 43.95 33.96 20.64
N GLN A 53 44.31 33.85 21.92
CA GLN A 53 43.59 33.57 23.17
C GLN A 53 42.46 34.55 23.55
N GLY A 54 41.56 34.12 24.43
CA GLY A 54 40.72 35.03 25.22
C GLY A 54 39.66 34.32 26.07
N SER A 55 39.74 34.53 27.39
CA SER A 55 38.96 33.87 28.45
C SER A 55 37.82 34.78 28.97
N TRP A 56 36.75 34.15 29.47
CA TRP A 56 35.72 34.61 30.43
C TRP A 56 34.57 35.51 29.93
N GLY A 57 33.34 35.20 30.40
CA GLY A 57 32.25 36.16 30.42
C GLY A 57 30.84 35.57 30.30
N SER A 58 30.09 35.64 31.39
CA SER A 58 28.72 35.19 31.64
C SER A 58 27.58 35.87 30.84
N ASN A 59 26.46 35.15 30.81
CA ASN A 59 25.05 35.61 30.82
C ASN A 59 24.33 36.09 29.54
N SER A 60 23.24 35.35 29.30
CA SER A 60 21.85 35.77 29.05
C SER A 60 21.34 36.17 27.65
N SER A 61 20.13 35.64 27.42
CA SER A 61 19.04 36.08 26.54
C SER A 61 19.02 35.66 25.07
N ILE A 62 18.21 34.63 24.84
CA ILE A 62 17.16 34.50 23.82
C ILE A 62 17.21 35.52 22.66
N SER A 63 17.56 35.04 21.47
CA SER A 63 16.85 35.43 20.24
C SER A 63 16.87 34.26 19.25
N ARG A 64 15.68 33.83 18.80
CA ARG A 64 15.53 32.90 17.69
C ARG A 64 15.77 33.70 16.40
N ARG A 65 16.92 33.47 15.76
CA ARG A 65 17.12 33.79 14.33
C ARG A 65 17.09 32.49 13.55
N GLY A 66 16.11 32.39 12.65
CA GLY A 66 16.13 31.42 11.57
C GLY A 66 17.20 31.80 10.56
N TYR A 67 17.90 30.79 10.07
CA TYR A 67 18.65 30.87 8.82
C TYR A 67 18.47 29.57 8.06
N CYS A 68 18.01 29.73 6.82
CA CYS A 68 18.08 28.74 5.75
C CYS A 68 19.53 28.50 5.34
N SER A 69 19.87 27.25 5.03
CA SER A 69 20.78 26.93 3.92
C SER A 69 20.55 25.49 3.48
N GLY A 70 20.37 25.31 2.18
CA GLY A 70 20.31 24.00 1.54
C GLY A 70 21.69 23.51 1.11
N LEU A 71 21.83 22.19 0.93
CA LEU A 71 22.13 21.57 -0.36
C LEU A 71 22.22 20.05 -0.18
N VAL A 72 21.71 19.38 -1.20
CA VAL A 72 21.43 17.94 -1.35
C VAL A 72 22.70 17.19 -1.78
N THR A 73 22.90 15.96 -1.30
CA THR A 73 23.27 14.80 -2.15
C THR A 73 23.08 13.45 -1.43
N GLY A 74 22.26 12.59 -2.04
CA GLY A 74 22.45 11.14 -2.16
C GLY A 74 22.10 10.23 -0.98
N ALA A 75 21.00 9.47 -1.09
CA ALA A 75 20.99 7.99 -1.07
C ALA A 75 19.60 7.40 -0.83
N GLY A 76 19.29 6.33 -1.59
CA GLY A 76 18.67 5.12 -1.06
C GLY A 76 17.17 5.13 -0.77
N ALA A 77 16.44 4.33 -1.54
CA ALA A 77 15.02 4.07 -1.37
C ALA A 77 14.65 3.58 0.06
N MET A 78 13.66 4.23 0.68
CA MET A 78 12.75 3.58 1.63
C MET A 78 11.34 4.12 1.45
N ALA A 79 10.43 3.18 1.16
CA ALA A 79 9.01 3.43 1.00
C ALA A 79 8.34 3.80 2.33
N SER A 80 7.71 4.97 2.31
CA SER A 80 6.38 5.31 2.84
C SER A 80 6.08 5.00 4.32
N ALA A 81 6.18 6.04 5.14
CA ALA A 81 5.25 6.28 6.24
C ALA A 81 4.66 7.68 6.07
N LYS A 82 3.32 7.73 5.95
CA LYS A 82 2.48 8.87 5.60
C LYS A 82 2.78 10.12 6.43
N ILE A 83 3.20 11.20 5.77
CA ILE A 83 2.83 12.54 6.23
C ILE A 83 1.46 12.80 5.58
N VAL A 84 0.40 12.48 6.33
CA VAL A 84 -0.89 13.10 6.05
C VAL A 84 -0.67 14.58 6.41
N SER A 85 -0.51 15.44 5.41
CA SER A 85 -0.63 16.88 5.62
C SER A 85 -1.93 17.13 6.39
N ASP A 86 -1.88 17.99 7.40
CA ASP A 86 -3.06 18.31 8.21
C ASP A 86 -4.24 18.67 7.28
N PRO A 87 -5.32 17.87 7.24
CA PRO A 87 -6.44 18.11 6.33
C PRO A 87 -7.14 19.45 6.59
N GLU A 88 -6.85 20.13 7.70
CA GLU A 88 -7.35 21.48 8.00
C GLU A 88 -6.58 22.61 7.29
N CYS A 89 -5.44 22.34 6.65
CA CYS A 89 -4.58 23.39 6.06
C CYS A 89 -4.77 23.60 4.56
N ILE A 90 -5.56 22.77 3.86
CA ILE A 90 -5.71 22.85 2.40
C ILE A 90 -6.47 24.12 1.94
N SER A 91 -5.95 24.80 0.91
CA SER A 91 -6.61 25.98 0.33
C SER A 91 -7.83 25.59 -0.52
N TYR A 92 -8.87 26.44 -0.48
CA TYR A 92 -10.10 26.27 -1.27
C TYR A 92 -10.33 27.50 -2.15
N LEU A 93 -10.67 27.28 -3.41
CA LEU A 93 -10.88 28.33 -4.41
C LEU A 93 -12.33 28.79 -4.44
N ASN A 94 -12.54 30.10 -4.56
CA ASN A 94 -13.82 30.64 -5.03
C ASN A 94 -13.96 30.47 -6.56
N GLN A 95 -15.15 30.73 -7.10
CA GLN A 95 -15.41 30.47 -8.52
C GLN A 95 -14.52 31.32 -9.44
N ARG A 96 -14.25 32.57 -9.05
CA ARG A 96 -13.41 33.51 -9.81
C ARG A 96 -11.94 33.08 -9.84
N GLU A 97 -11.39 32.66 -8.69
CA GLU A 97 -10.00 32.18 -8.60
C GLU A 97 -9.80 30.91 -9.45
N ALA A 98 -10.77 30.00 -9.43
CA ALA A 98 -10.73 28.80 -10.27
C ALA A 98 -10.70 29.16 -11.76
N ALA A 99 -11.52 30.11 -12.20
CA ALA A 99 -11.51 30.59 -13.58
C ALA A 99 -10.18 31.28 -13.96
N GLU A 100 -9.63 32.13 -13.07
CA GLU A 100 -8.36 32.83 -13.32
C GLU A 100 -7.18 31.86 -13.43
N ILE A 101 -7.14 30.81 -12.59
CA ILE A 101 -6.11 29.77 -12.68
C ILE A 101 -6.18 29.04 -14.03
N ASP A 102 -7.38 28.64 -14.45
CA ASP A 102 -7.59 27.99 -15.74
C ASP A 102 -7.13 28.87 -16.92
N GLU A 103 -7.46 30.17 -16.89
CA GLU A 103 -7.01 31.15 -17.89
C GLU A 103 -5.47 31.28 -17.91
N ILE A 104 -4.81 31.26 -16.75
CA ILE A 104 -3.35 31.34 -16.65
C ILE A 104 -2.68 30.08 -17.19
N LEU A 105 -3.21 28.90 -16.84
CA LEU A 105 -2.67 27.63 -17.30
C LEU A 105 -2.78 27.52 -18.83
N MET A 106 -3.95 27.82 -19.38
CA MET A 106 -4.22 27.67 -20.82
C MET A 106 -3.73 28.83 -21.68
N GLY A 107 -3.53 30.00 -21.08
CA GLY A 107 -3.02 31.18 -21.78
C GLY A 107 -1.50 31.29 -21.64
N PRO A 108 -0.98 32.12 -20.71
CA PRO A 108 0.43 32.46 -20.63
C PRO A 108 1.37 31.28 -20.34
N LEU A 109 0.89 30.20 -19.72
CA LEU A 109 1.71 29.01 -19.44
C LEU A 109 1.66 27.95 -20.55
N GLY A 110 0.78 28.12 -21.54
CA GLY A 110 0.78 27.33 -22.77
C GLY A 110 0.32 25.88 -22.62
N PHE A 111 -0.33 25.50 -21.52
CA PHE A 111 -0.97 24.18 -21.44
C PHE A 111 -2.15 24.14 -22.40
N SER A 112 -2.25 23.08 -23.20
CA SER A 112 -3.42 22.90 -24.04
C SER A 112 -4.56 22.24 -23.26
N VAL A 113 -5.81 22.49 -23.69
CA VAL A 113 -7.02 21.96 -23.02
C VAL A 113 -6.98 20.44 -22.94
N ASP A 114 -6.53 19.77 -24.01
CA ASP A 114 -6.40 18.32 -24.09
C ASP A 114 -5.37 17.76 -23.10
N GLN A 115 -4.24 18.44 -22.88
CA GLN A 115 -3.25 18.03 -21.87
C GLN A 115 -3.82 18.07 -20.46
N LEU A 116 -4.47 19.17 -20.08
CA LEU A 116 -5.04 19.33 -18.75
C LEU A 116 -6.20 18.34 -18.54
N MET A 117 -7.07 18.18 -19.53
CA MET A 117 -8.20 17.25 -19.52
C MET A 117 -7.74 15.78 -19.45
N GLU A 118 -6.67 15.41 -20.17
CA GLU A 118 -6.11 14.06 -20.09
C GLU A 118 -5.63 13.73 -18.67
N LEU A 119 -4.90 14.66 -18.06
CA LEU A 119 -4.39 14.50 -16.70
C LEU A 119 -5.52 14.53 -15.65
N ALA A 120 -6.53 15.39 -15.84
CA ALA A 120 -7.69 15.46 -14.98
C ALA A 120 -8.51 14.16 -15.00
N GLY A 121 -8.87 13.67 -16.19
CA GLY A 121 -9.62 12.42 -16.31
C GLY A 121 -8.81 11.21 -15.82
N LEU A 122 -7.49 11.18 -16.03
CA LEU A 122 -6.61 10.18 -15.43
C LEU A 122 -6.63 10.25 -13.89
N SER A 123 -6.58 11.44 -13.30
CA SER A 123 -6.71 11.62 -11.84
C SER A 123 -8.05 11.10 -11.31
N VAL A 124 -9.15 11.34 -12.02
CA VAL A 124 -10.49 10.81 -11.66
C VAL A 124 -10.50 9.29 -11.70
N ALA A 125 -10.05 8.69 -12.81
CA ALA A 125 -9.97 7.24 -12.96
C ALA A 125 -9.08 6.58 -11.89
N THR A 126 -7.95 7.21 -11.58
CA THR A 126 -7.01 6.73 -10.55
C THR A 126 -7.63 6.81 -9.15
N SER A 127 -8.34 7.90 -8.85
CA SER A 127 -9.03 8.06 -7.55
C SER A 127 -10.10 6.99 -7.34
N ILE A 128 -10.86 6.66 -8.39
CA ILE A 128 -11.84 5.56 -8.38
C ILE A 128 -11.15 4.23 -8.13
N ALA A 129 -10.06 3.94 -8.86
CA ALA A 129 -9.33 2.67 -8.76
C ALA A 129 -8.59 2.48 -7.43
N GLU A 130 -8.21 3.57 -6.76
CA GLU A 130 -7.63 3.52 -5.43
C GLU A 130 -8.63 2.91 -4.42
N VAL A 131 -9.91 3.25 -4.56
CA VAL A 131 -10.96 2.90 -3.58
C VAL A 131 -11.79 1.68 -3.98
N TYR A 132 -12.34 1.68 -5.18
CA TYR A 132 -13.37 0.72 -5.58
C TYR A 132 -12.78 -0.30 -6.54
N LYS A 133 -12.41 -1.49 -6.07
CA LYS A 133 -11.73 -2.47 -6.93
C LYS A 133 -12.65 -3.03 -8.02
N PRO A 134 -12.14 -3.29 -9.23
CA PRO A 134 -12.95 -3.77 -10.36
C PRO A 134 -13.56 -5.15 -10.11
N ASP A 135 -12.99 -5.96 -9.22
CA ASP A 135 -13.55 -7.25 -8.81
C ASP A 135 -14.79 -7.10 -7.91
N GLU A 136 -14.97 -5.93 -7.28
CA GLU A 136 -16.09 -5.65 -6.38
C GLU A 136 -17.16 -4.74 -7.00
N ARG A 137 -16.72 -3.74 -7.78
CA ARG A 137 -17.56 -2.74 -8.44
C ARG A 137 -17.05 -2.53 -9.87
N LYS A 138 -17.65 -3.23 -10.83
CA LYS A 138 -17.11 -3.34 -12.19
C LYS A 138 -17.80 -2.42 -13.19
N ARG A 139 -19.12 -2.28 -13.10
CA ARG A 139 -19.97 -1.57 -14.07
C ARG A 139 -20.02 -0.09 -13.73
N ILE A 140 -19.55 0.76 -14.63
CA ILE A 140 -19.47 2.20 -14.42
C ILE A 140 -20.36 2.92 -15.43
N LEU A 141 -21.21 3.84 -14.98
CA LEU A 141 -21.88 4.80 -15.85
C LEU A 141 -21.22 6.17 -15.71
N ALA A 142 -20.63 6.71 -16.77
CA ALA A 142 -20.17 8.09 -16.81
C ALA A 142 -21.23 8.98 -17.49
N ILE A 143 -21.77 9.94 -16.74
CA ILE A 143 -22.75 10.91 -17.26
C ILE A 143 -22.01 12.21 -17.56
N CYS A 144 -21.79 12.47 -18.85
CA CYS A 144 -20.96 13.57 -19.33
C CYS A 144 -21.81 14.77 -19.75
N GLY A 145 -21.48 15.95 -19.24
CA GLY A 145 -22.09 17.21 -19.68
C GLY A 145 -21.42 17.79 -20.94
N PRO A 146 -21.90 18.92 -21.45
CA PRO A 146 -21.42 19.50 -22.70
C PRO A 146 -20.07 20.26 -22.56
N GLY A 147 -19.61 20.53 -21.34
CA GLY A 147 -18.42 21.32 -21.08
C GLY A 147 -17.16 20.49 -20.81
N ASN A 148 -16.13 21.16 -20.28
CA ASN A 148 -14.84 20.53 -19.93
C ASN A 148 -15.02 19.38 -18.92
N ASN A 149 -15.90 19.53 -17.92
CA ASN A 149 -16.19 18.47 -16.95
C ASN A 149 -16.68 17.19 -17.63
N GLY A 150 -17.49 17.32 -18.69
CA GLY A 150 -17.91 16.18 -19.51
C GLY A 150 -16.76 15.52 -20.25
N GLY A 151 -15.83 16.33 -20.78
CA GLY A 151 -14.58 15.86 -21.37
C GLY A 151 -13.70 15.09 -20.37
N ASP A 152 -13.57 15.58 -19.14
CA ASP A 152 -12.86 14.89 -18.06
C ASP A 152 -13.52 13.53 -17.77
N GLY A 153 -14.85 13.46 -17.77
CA GLY A 153 -15.61 12.21 -17.65
C GLY A 153 -15.36 11.22 -18.81
N LEU A 154 -15.26 11.71 -20.05
CA LEU A 154 -14.93 10.88 -21.22
C LEU A 154 -13.52 10.29 -21.11
N VAL A 155 -12.53 11.11 -20.73
CA VAL A 155 -11.15 10.67 -20.47
C VAL A 155 -11.11 9.65 -19.33
N ALA A 156 -11.79 9.94 -18.21
CA ALA A 156 -11.85 9.05 -17.06
C ALA A 156 -12.41 7.68 -17.44
N ALA A 157 -13.50 7.64 -18.22
CA ALA A 157 -14.08 6.39 -18.69
C ALA A 157 -13.13 5.57 -19.57
N ARG A 158 -12.35 6.22 -20.44
CA ARG A 158 -11.31 5.54 -21.23
C ARG A 158 -10.24 4.90 -20.33
N HIS A 159 -9.72 5.63 -19.35
CA HIS A 159 -8.73 5.08 -18.41
C HIS A 159 -9.31 3.96 -17.55
N LEU A 160 -10.56 4.10 -17.09
CA LEU A 160 -11.26 3.05 -16.33
C LEU A 160 -11.40 1.76 -17.14
N HIS A 161 -11.63 1.82 -18.44
CA HIS A 161 -11.57 0.62 -19.29
C HIS A 161 -10.20 -0.06 -19.22
N HIS A 162 -9.11 0.70 -19.36
CA HIS A 162 -7.75 0.15 -19.25
C HIS A 162 -7.41 -0.35 -17.84
N PHE A 163 -8.08 0.15 -16.80
CA PHE A 163 -7.93 -0.31 -15.42
C PHE A 163 -8.78 -1.57 -15.10
N GLY A 164 -9.50 -2.13 -16.09
CA GLY A 164 -10.26 -3.38 -15.95
C GLY A 164 -11.74 -3.22 -15.61
N TYR A 165 -12.26 -1.99 -15.59
CA TYR A 165 -13.69 -1.73 -15.40
C TYR A 165 -14.47 -1.89 -16.71
N LYS A 166 -15.80 -1.91 -16.59
CA LYS A 166 -16.74 -1.91 -17.71
C LYS A 166 -17.52 -0.59 -17.76
N PRO A 167 -16.98 0.46 -18.40
CA PRO A 167 -17.65 1.75 -18.50
C PRO A 167 -18.78 1.75 -19.54
N PHE A 168 -19.75 2.62 -19.32
CA PHE A 168 -20.86 3.01 -20.19
C PHE A 168 -20.95 4.53 -20.16
N ILE A 169 -21.28 5.17 -21.27
CA ILE A 169 -21.31 6.63 -21.38
C ILE A 169 -22.73 7.12 -21.65
N CYS A 170 -23.20 8.08 -20.86
CA CYS A 170 -24.36 8.90 -21.22
C CYS A 170 -23.87 10.31 -21.56
N TYR A 171 -23.84 10.66 -22.85
CA TYR A 171 -23.38 11.97 -23.32
C TYR A 171 -24.45 12.67 -24.19
N PRO A 172 -25.50 13.23 -23.57
CA PRO A 172 -26.73 13.61 -24.27
C PRO A 172 -26.60 14.88 -25.10
N LYS A 173 -25.69 15.80 -24.74
CA LYS A 173 -25.39 16.99 -25.54
C LYS A 173 -23.92 17.00 -25.93
N ARG A 174 -23.62 16.39 -27.08
CA ARG A 174 -22.27 16.32 -27.62
C ARG A 174 -21.80 17.68 -28.13
N THR A 175 -20.59 18.07 -27.75
CA THR A 175 -20.00 19.34 -28.17
C THR A 175 -19.34 19.20 -29.52
N ALA A 176 -19.77 20.01 -30.49
CA ALA A 176 -19.26 20.01 -31.86
C ALA A 176 -17.88 20.70 -31.97
N LYS A 177 -16.87 20.14 -31.31
CA LYS A 177 -15.46 20.58 -31.37
C LYS A 177 -14.56 19.36 -31.59
N ALA A 178 -13.47 19.56 -32.32
CA ALA A 178 -12.54 18.48 -32.72
C ALA A 178 -12.03 17.66 -31.52
N LEU A 179 -11.71 18.31 -30.40
CA LEU A 179 -11.30 17.66 -29.15
C LEU A 179 -12.32 16.61 -28.68
N TYR A 180 -13.58 17.00 -28.53
CA TYR A 180 -14.64 16.14 -28.01
C TYR A 180 -14.99 15.02 -29.00
N ASN A 181 -14.97 15.30 -30.30
CA ASN A 181 -15.13 14.27 -31.34
C ASN A 181 -14.00 13.23 -31.26
N GLY A 182 -12.77 13.68 -31.00
CA GLY A 182 -11.62 12.80 -30.78
C GLY A 182 -11.80 11.90 -29.56
N LEU A 183 -12.24 12.45 -28.42
CA LEU A 183 -12.52 11.68 -27.21
C LEU A 183 -13.61 10.62 -27.42
N VAL A 184 -14.70 10.99 -28.12
CA VAL A 184 -15.76 10.05 -28.50
C VAL A 184 -15.21 8.92 -29.37
N THR A 185 -14.42 9.26 -30.40
CA THR A 185 -13.80 8.27 -31.30
C THR A 185 -12.89 7.30 -30.54
N GLN A 186 -12.13 7.80 -29.55
CA GLN A 186 -11.28 6.96 -28.69
C GLN A 186 -12.09 5.98 -27.83
N LEU A 187 -13.25 6.38 -27.33
CA LEU A 187 -14.13 5.50 -26.55
C LEU A 187 -14.82 4.46 -27.43
N GLU A 188 -15.28 4.88 -28.62
CA GLU A 188 -15.90 3.99 -29.61
C GLU A 188 -14.90 2.94 -30.13
N SER A 189 -13.62 3.29 -30.31
CA SER A 189 -12.59 2.33 -30.73
C SER A 189 -12.29 1.25 -29.68
N LEU A 190 -12.58 1.54 -28.40
CA LEU A 190 -12.54 0.58 -27.29
C LEU A 190 -13.85 -0.19 -27.12
N SER A 191 -14.82 0.00 -28.04
CA SER A 191 -16.17 -0.58 -27.96
C SER A 191 -16.91 -0.23 -26.66
N ILE A 192 -16.65 0.95 -26.10
CA ILE A 192 -17.36 1.44 -24.92
C ILE A 192 -18.75 1.94 -25.34
N PRO A 193 -19.84 1.40 -24.78
CA PRO A 193 -21.20 1.73 -25.21
C PRO A 193 -21.61 3.14 -24.79
N PHE A 194 -22.25 3.85 -25.72
CA PHE A 194 -22.95 5.11 -25.46
C PHE A 194 -24.46 4.84 -25.34
N LEU A 195 -25.06 5.25 -24.23
CA LEU A 195 -26.48 5.14 -23.93
C LEU A 195 -27.14 6.50 -24.09
N SER A 196 -28.33 6.52 -24.69
CA SER A 196 -29.21 7.70 -24.66
C SER A 196 -29.83 7.86 -23.26
N VAL A 197 -30.46 9.00 -22.99
CA VAL A 197 -31.14 9.22 -21.69
C VAL A 197 -32.33 8.28 -21.57
N GLU A 198 -32.96 7.96 -22.68
CA GLU A 198 -34.11 7.08 -22.82
C GLU A 198 -33.75 5.60 -22.60
N ASP A 199 -32.53 5.19 -22.99
CA ASP A 199 -32.01 3.83 -22.80
C ASP A 199 -31.49 3.58 -21.37
N LEU A 200 -31.34 4.64 -20.56
CA LEU A 200 -30.93 4.46 -19.17
C LEU A 200 -32.06 3.84 -18.34
N PRO A 201 -31.77 2.82 -17.51
CA PRO A 201 -32.77 2.27 -16.62
C PRO A 201 -33.29 3.35 -15.66
N MET A 202 -34.57 3.27 -15.32
CA MET A 202 -35.18 4.17 -14.34
C MET A 202 -34.47 4.08 -12.98
N ASP A 203 -34.10 2.87 -12.58
CA ASP A 203 -33.28 2.61 -11.40
C ASP A 203 -31.87 2.19 -11.83
N LEU A 204 -30.94 3.13 -11.70
CA LEU A 204 -29.53 2.93 -12.06
C LEU A 204 -28.85 1.86 -11.18
N SER A 205 -29.35 1.59 -9.97
CA SER A 205 -28.74 0.65 -9.02
C SER A 205 -28.73 -0.80 -9.51
N THR A 206 -29.67 -1.16 -10.38
CA THR A 206 -29.76 -2.49 -10.98
C THR A 206 -28.62 -2.78 -11.97
N SER A 207 -28.09 -1.73 -12.60
CA SER A 207 -27.28 -1.85 -13.81
C SER A 207 -25.84 -1.36 -13.64
N PHE A 208 -25.59 -0.52 -12.65
CA PHE A 208 -24.29 0.12 -12.43
C PHE A 208 -23.87 0.02 -10.97
N ASP A 209 -22.56 -0.12 -10.75
CA ASP A 209 -21.96 -0.22 -9.42
C ASP A 209 -21.35 1.13 -8.99
N ILE A 210 -20.99 1.96 -9.97
CA ILE A 210 -20.43 3.32 -9.83
C ILE A 210 -21.09 4.22 -10.86
N VAL A 211 -21.52 5.41 -10.46
CA VAL A 211 -21.98 6.47 -11.37
C VAL A 211 -21.07 7.68 -11.26
N VAL A 212 -20.38 8.02 -12.34
CA VAL A 212 -19.51 9.19 -12.44
C VAL A 212 -20.33 10.38 -12.91
N ASP A 213 -20.52 11.33 -12.00
CA ASP A 213 -21.11 12.63 -12.24
C ASP A 213 -20.05 13.57 -12.83
N ALA A 214 -20.07 13.67 -14.16
CA ALA A 214 -19.23 14.55 -14.96
C ALA A 214 -20.09 15.57 -15.74
N ILE A 215 -21.21 16.02 -15.15
CA ILE A 215 -22.20 16.86 -15.84
C ILE A 215 -21.76 18.33 -15.84
N PHE A 216 -21.64 18.94 -14.66
CA PHE A 216 -21.31 20.37 -14.51
C PHE A 216 -20.14 20.57 -13.56
N GLY A 217 -19.12 21.31 -14.03
CA GLY A 217 -17.98 21.71 -13.21
C GLY A 217 -18.13 23.14 -12.68
N PHE A 218 -17.03 23.70 -12.16
CA PHE A 218 -17.03 25.01 -11.49
C PHE A 218 -17.45 26.20 -12.37
N SER A 219 -17.41 26.11 -13.70
CA SER A 219 -17.78 27.21 -14.60
C SER A 219 -19.27 27.28 -14.94
N PHE A 220 -20.08 26.35 -14.42
CA PHE A 220 -21.52 26.34 -14.66
C PHE A 220 -22.23 27.47 -13.89
N HIS A 221 -23.22 28.09 -14.54
CA HIS A 221 -24.08 29.12 -13.96
C HIS A 221 -25.55 28.85 -14.27
N GLY A 222 -26.42 29.18 -13.30
CA GLY A 222 -27.87 29.05 -13.42
C GLY A 222 -28.39 27.68 -13.03
N SER A 223 -29.63 27.36 -13.44
CA SER A 223 -30.30 26.11 -13.11
C SER A 223 -30.08 25.05 -14.20
N PRO A 224 -29.90 23.76 -13.83
CA PRO A 224 -29.89 22.66 -14.79
C PRO A 224 -31.14 22.68 -15.68
N ARG A 225 -30.95 22.43 -16.98
CA ARG A 225 -32.03 22.36 -17.98
C ARG A 225 -32.10 20.95 -18.60
N PRO A 226 -33.24 20.56 -19.19
CA PRO A 226 -33.36 19.30 -19.90
C PRO A 226 -32.22 19.01 -20.89
N PRO A 227 -31.68 17.77 -20.92
CA PRO A 227 -32.10 16.61 -20.11
C PRO A 227 -31.33 16.46 -18.78
N PHE A 228 -30.51 17.45 -18.38
CA PHE A 228 -29.62 17.31 -17.23
C PHE A 228 -30.30 17.45 -15.87
N ASP A 229 -31.42 18.16 -15.81
CA ASP A 229 -32.29 18.22 -14.62
C ASP A 229 -32.83 16.81 -14.26
N ASP A 230 -33.28 16.03 -15.24
CA ASP A 230 -33.73 14.65 -15.03
C ASP A 230 -32.59 13.75 -14.56
N LEU A 231 -31.43 13.83 -15.20
CA LEU A 231 -30.26 13.03 -14.82
C LEU A 231 -29.81 13.34 -13.38
N ILE A 232 -29.78 14.61 -12.99
CA ILE A 232 -29.46 15.02 -11.61
C ILE A 232 -30.51 14.48 -10.64
N ARG A 233 -31.81 14.54 -10.96
CA ARG A 233 -32.85 13.93 -10.11
C ARG A 233 -32.66 12.43 -9.90
N ARG A 234 -32.26 11.69 -10.95
CA ARG A 234 -31.93 10.26 -10.84
C ARG A 234 -30.74 10.01 -9.92
N LEU A 235 -29.71 10.85 -9.97
CA LEU A 235 -28.57 10.78 -9.05
C LEU A 235 -28.96 11.07 -7.60
N VAL A 236 -29.81 12.08 -7.36
CA VAL A 236 -30.32 12.38 -6.01
C VAL A 236 -31.06 11.17 -5.42
N ALA A 237 -31.87 10.48 -6.23
CA ALA A 237 -32.61 9.30 -5.77
C ALA A 237 -31.69 8.16 -5.30
N LEU A 238 -30.49 8.01 -5.89
CA LEU A 238 -29.51 7.00 -5.46
C LEU A 238 -28.92 7.28 -4.08
N GLY A 239 -28.81 8.55 -3.68
CA GLY A 239 -28.26 8.96 -2.39
C GLY A 239 -29.22 8.79 -1.21
N THR A 240 -30.48 8.43 -1.46
CA THR A 240 -31.45 8.14 -0.39
C THR A 240 -31.29 6.70 0.12
N PRO A 241 -31.27 6.44 1.44
CA PRO A 241 -31.09 5.09 1.96
C PRO A 241 -32.20 4.16 1.47
N ASN A 242 -31.84 3.22 0.59
CA ASN A 242 -32.75 2.16 0.19
C ASN A 242 -32.99 1.23 1.38
N GLN A 243 -34.25 0.94 1.72
CA GLN A 243 -34.62 0.00 2.78
C GLN A 243 -34.19 -1.45 2.51
N LYS A 244 -33.62 -1.73 1.33
CA LYS A 244 -33.19 -3.06 0.88
C LYS A 244 -31.67 -3.17 0.98
N ASN A 245 -31.20 -4.24 1.63
CA ASN A 245 -29.79 -4.61 1.88
C ASN A 245 -28.92 -4.88 0.61
N GLU A 246 -29.21 -4.28 -0.54
CA GLU A 246 -28.38 -4.40 -1.74
C GLU A 246 -27.31 -3.29 -1.79
N LYS A 247 -26.14 -3.61 -2.37
CA LYS A 247 -25.04 -2.65 -2.54
C LYS A 247 -25.47 -1.53 -3.48
N SER A 248 -25.92 -0.41 -2.94
CA SER A 248 -26.24 0.79 -3.73
C SER A 248 -25.04 1.23 -4.59
N PRO A 249 -25.29 1.76 -5.80
CA PRO A 249 -24.25 2.38 -6.61
C PRO A 249 -23.68 3.57 -5.86
N VAL A 250 -22.36 3.74 -5.96
CA VAL A 250 -21.68 4.91 -5.40
C VAL A 250 -21.62 6.02 -6.42
N ILE A 251 -21.80 7.26 -5.98
CA ILE A 251 -21.70 8.44 -6.83
C ILE A 251 -20.30 9.05 -6.70
N VAL A 252 -19.66 9.32 -7.83
CA VAL A 252 -18.36 9.97 -7.93
C VAL A 252 -18.52 11.28 -8.69
N SER A 253 -18.42 12.42 -8.00
CA SER A 253 -18.50 13.73 -8.65
C SER A 253 -17.11 14.23 -9.06
N VAL A 254 -17.01 14.63 -10.34
CA VAL A 254 -15.82 15.25 -10.91
C VAL A 254 -15.86 16.75 -10.64
N ASP A 255 -14.81 17.22 -9.99
CA ASP A 255 -14.55 18.59 -9.58
C ASP A 255 -15.47 19.18 -8.52
N ILE A 256 -16.77 19.23 -8.82
CA ILE A 256 -17.86 19.71 -7.97
C ILE A 256 -19.08 18.81 -8.20
N PRO A 257 -19.89 18.52 -7.16
CA PRO A 257 -21.14 17.81 -7.36
C PRO A 257 -22.12 18.62 -8.24
N SER A 258 -22.55 18.04 -9.36
CA SER A 258 -23.43 18.73 -10.31
C SER A 258 -24.73 19.21 -9.65
N GLY A 259 -25.05 20.50 -9.86
CA GLY A 259 -26.20 21.16 -9.26
C GLY A 259 -25.91 21.87 -7.93
N TRP A 260 -24.72 21.68 -7.33
CA TRP A 260 -24.30 22.48 -6.18
C TRP A 260 -23.86 23.89 -6.61
N HIS A 261 -24.03 24.86 -5.72
CA HIS A 261 -23.39 26.16 -5.86
C HIS A 261 -21.89 26.02 -5.62
N VAL A 262 -21.05 26.63 -6.47
CA VAL A 262 -19.58 26.45 -6.46
C VAL A 262 -18.92 26.85 -5.14
N GLU A 263 -19.53 27.79 -4.42
CA GLU A 263 -19.01 28.28 -3.13
C GLU A 263 -19.81 27.78 -1.92
N GLU A 264 -21.13 27.95 -1.96
CA GLU A 264 -22.02 27.60 -0.84
C GLU A 264 -22.36 26.11 -0.73
N GLY A 265 -22.13 25.34 -1.80
CA GLY A 265 -22.45 23.90 -1.87
C GLY A 265 -23.94 23.64 -2.14
N ASP A 266 -24.49 22.61 -1.51
CA ASP A 266 -25.91 22.28 -1.62
C ASP A 266 -26.77 23.23 -0.78
N VAL A 267 -27.13 24.37 -1.37
CA VAL A 267 -27.96 25.41 -0.74
C VAL A 267 -29.35 24.88 -0.38
N SER A 268 -29.89 23.95 -1.17
CA SER A 268 -31.24 23.39 -0.98
C SER A 268 -31.29 22.28 0.07
N GLY A 269 -30.18 21.60 0.32
CA GLY A 269 -30.13 20.36 1.10
C GLY A 269 -30.59 19.10 0.34
N GLU A 270 -31.20 19.27 -0.83
CA GLU A 270 -31.78 18.22 -1.68
C GLU A 270 -30.89 17.85 -2.88
N GLY A 271 -29.68 18.40 -2.96
CA GLY A 271 -28.72 18.11 -4.00
C GLY A 271 -28.11 16.70 -3.89
N ILE A 272 -27.35 16.33 -4.92
CA ILE A 272 -26.67 15.02 -4.95
C ILE A 272 -25.74 14.85 -3.76
N LYS A 273 -25.63 13.62 -3.25
CA LYS A 273 -24.76 13.26 -2.12
C LYS A 273 -23.70 12.27 -2.59
N PRO A 274 -22.57 12.75 -3.16
CA PRO A 274 -21.55 11.86 -3.66
C PRO A 274 -20.81 11.10 -2.56
N ASP A 275 -20.49 9.83 -2.81
CA ASP A 275 -19.57 9.06 -1.97
C ASP A 275 -18.13 9.53 -2.15
N MET A 276 -17.80 9.93 -3.38
CA MET A 276 -16.49 10.43 -3.74
C MET A 276 -16.58 11.79 -4.43
N LEU A 277 -15.76 12.73 -3.98
CA LEU A 277 -15.49 13.98 -4.68
C LEU A 277 -14.04 13.98 -5.15
N VAL A 278 -13.80 14.20 -6.44
CA VAL A 278 -12.44 14.39 -7.00
C VAL A 278 -12.29 15.84 -7.41
N SER A 279 -11.75 16.67 -6.52
CA SER A 279 -11.44 18.07 -6.83
C SER A 279 -10.23 18.16 -7.76
N LEU A 280 -10.34 18.95 -8.83
CA LEU A 280 -9.26 19.15 -9.80
C LEU A 280 -8.55 20.48 -9.55
N THR A 281 -7.22 20.50 -9.72
CA THR A 281 -6.32 21.65 -9.51
C THR A 281 -6.21 22.06 -8.04
N ALA A 282 -7.31 22.50 -7.45
CA ALA A 282 -7.51 22.70 -6.02
C ALA A 282 -9.02 22.57 -5.69
N PRO A 283 -9.38 22.21 -4.45
CA PRO A 283 -10.78 22.14 -4.05
C PRO A 283 -11.50 23.48 -4.21
N LYS A 284 -12.76 23.45 -4.66
CA LYS A 284 -13.62 24.64 -4.65
C LYS A 284 -14.31 24.80 -3.30
N LEU A 285 -14.70 26.02 -2.95
CA LEU A 285 -15.29 26.35 -1.65
C LEU A 285 -16.47 25.45 -1.25
N CYS A 286 -17.30 25.01 -2.21
CA CYS A 286 -18.38 24.06 -1.97
C CYS A 286 -17.92 22.73 -1.35
N ALA A 287 -16.68 22.31 -1.61
CA ALA A 287 -16.13 21.06 -1.11
C ALA A 287 -15.98 21.07 0.42
N LYS A 288 -16.00 22.24 1.08
CA LYS A 288 -16.10 22.32 2.55
C LYS A 288 -17.41 21.74 3.10
N ARG A 289 -18.44 21.62 2.26
CA ARG A 289 -19.74 21.01 2.60
C ARG A 289 -19.81 19.53 2.20
N PHE A 290 -18.78 18.99 1.56
CA PHE A 290 -18.73 17.58 1.21
C PHE A 290 -18.64 16.72 2.47
N SER A 291 -19.52 15.71 2.55
CA SER A 291 -19.64 14.81 3.70
C SER A 291 -19.47 13.34 3.33
N GLY A 292 -19.17 13.04 2.07
CA GLY A 292 -18.92 11.67 1.62
C GLY A 292 -17.62 11.10 2.19
N PRO A 293 -17.45 9.77 2.18
CA PRO A 293 -16.30 9.09 2.76
C PRO A 293 -14.97 9.34 2.04
N HIS A 294 -14.99 9.84 0.80
CA HIS A 294 -13.78 9.93 -0.03
C HIS A 294 -13.66 11.28 -0.72
N HIS A 295 -12.70 12.10 -0.31
CA HIS A 295 -12.33 13.31 -1.04
C HIS A 295 -10.92 13.15 -1.58
N PHE A 296 -10.74 13.39 -2.87
CA PHE A 296 -9.45 13.35 -3.56
C PHE A 296 -9.14 14.69 -4.21
N LEU A 297 -7.85 15.02 -4.22
CA LEU A 297 -7.29 16.07 -5.04
C LEU A 297 -6.58 15.43 -6.24
N GLY A 298 -6.99 15.81 -7.44
CA GLY A 298 -6.41 15.44 -8.71
C GLY A 298 -5.89 16.66 -9.48
N GLY A 299 -5.39 16.44 -10.69
CA GLY A 299 -4.81 17.51 -11.50
C GLY A 299 -3.42 17.90 -11.01
N ARG A 300 -2.51 16.92 -10.92
CA ARG A 300 -1.11 17.10 -10.52
C ARG A 300 -0.28 17.78 -11.63
N PHE A 301 -0.61 19.04 -11.91
CA PHE A 301 0.05 19.86 -12.93
C PHE A 301 0.21 21.33 -12.51
N VAL A 302 -0.23 21.71 -11.31
CA VAL A 302 -0.16 23.09 -10.81
C VAL A 302 1.30 23.54 -10.67
N PRO A 303 1.77 24.54 -11.45
CA PRO A 303 3.13 25.03 -11.34
C PRO A 303 3.36 25.77 -10.02
N PRO A 304 4.58 25.76 -9.45
CA PRO A 304 4.89 26.49 -8.22
C PRO A 304 4.54 27.98 -8.28
N SER A 305 4.74 28.64 -9.42
CA SER A 305 4.39 30.06 -9.62
C SER A 305 2.89 30.34 -9.48
N VAL A 306 2.04 29.40 -9.90
CA VAL A 306 0.58 29.51 -9.72
C VAL A 306 0.22 29.25 -8.26
N ALA A 307 0.78 28.21 -7.65
CA ALA A 307 0.55 27.91 -6.24
C ALA A 307 0.95 29.10 -5.34
N GLU A 308 2.09 29.74 -5.59
CA GLU A 308 2.55 30.93 -4.89
C GLU A 308 1.63 32.14 -5.12
N LYS A 309 1.25 32.41 -6.38
CA LYS A 309 0.38 33.54 -6.74
C LYS A 309 -0.97 33.48 -6.00
N PHE A 310 -1.59 32.30 -5.95
CA PHE A 310 -2.89 32.09 -5.32
C PHE A 310 -2.79 31.62 -3.87
N LYS A 311 -1.58 31.54 -3.29
CA LYS A 311 -1.33 31.06 -1.92
C LYS A 311 -1.99 29.70 -1.65
N LEU A 312 -1.82 28.78 -2.58
CA LEU A 312 -2.38 27.44 -2.48
C LEU A 312 -1.50 26.59 -1.57
N ASP A 313 -2.05 26.15 -0.45
CA ASP A 313 -1.48 25.08 0.34
C ASP A 313 -2.04 23.75 -0.17
N LEU A 314 -1.24 23.05 -0.97
CA LEU A 314 -1.61 21.78 -1.60
C LEU A 314 -0.76 20.64 -1.01
N PRO A 315 -1.36 19.49 -0.71
CA PRO A 315 -0.63 18.33 -0.20
C PRO A 315 0.39 17.80 -1.22
N ALA A 316 1.47 17.20 -0.71
CA ALA A 316 2.39 16.46 -1.56
C ALA A 316 1.73 15.19 -2.10
N TYR A 317 1.80 15.00 -3.42
CA TYR A 317 1.34 13.77 -4.06
C TYR A 317 2.32 12.63 -3.82
N PRO A 318 1.85 11.43 -3.40
CA PRO A 318 2.73 10.32 -3.08
C PRO A 318 3.34 9.71 -4.35
N GLY A 319 4.67 9.61 -4.40
CA GLY A 319 5.40 8.97 -5.51
C GLY A 319 4.99 9.55 -6.87
N THR A 320 4.54 8.68 -7.77
CA THR A 320 4.06 9.01 -9.12
C THR A 320 2.54 9.13 -9.21
N SER A 321 1.81 9.13 -8.08
CA SER A 321 0.36 9.22 -8.08
C SER A 321 -0.14 10.52 -8.71
N MET A 322 -1.23 10.42 -9.47
CA MET A 322 -1.94 11.56 -10.08
C MET A 322 -3.06 12.10 -9.19
N CYS A 323 -3.33 11.45 -8.06
CA CYS A 323 -4.29 11.88 -7.06
C CYS A 323 -3.74 11.72 -5.65
N VAL A 324 -4.29 12.46 -4.71
CA VAL A 324 -4.00 12.32 -3.28
C VAL A 324 -5.29 12.48 -2.50
N ARG A 325 -5.53 11.58 -1.55
CA ARG A 325 -6.70 11.67 -0.68
C ARG A 325 -6.56 12.89 0.24
N ILE A 326 -7.60 13.72 0.24
CA ILE A 326 -7.73 14.90 1.09
C ILE A 326 -8.96 14.76 1.99
N GLY A 327 -9.07 15.58 3.03
CA GLY A 327 -10.19 15.52 3.98
C GLY A 327 -10.03 14.47 5.09
N LYS A 328 -11.08 14.35 5.92
CA LYS A 328 -11.04 13.48 7.11
C LYS A 328 -11.06 12.00 6.69
N PRO A 329 -10.21 11.14 7.26
CA PRO A 329 -10.32 9.71 7.03
C PRO A 329 -11.73 9.25 7.43
N PRO A 330 -12.37 8.36 6.65
CA PRO A 330 -13.71 7.88 6.99
C PRO A 330 -13.69 7.30 8.40
N ARG A 331 -14.73 7.59 9.19
CA ARG A 331 -14.97 6.86 10.44
C ARG A 331 -15.36 5.45 10.07
N VAL A 332 -14.39 4.55 10.06
CA VAL A 332 -14.61 3.14 9.82
C VAL A 332 -15.32 2.56 11.04
N ASP A 333 -16.53 2.04 10.85
CA ASP A 333 -17.13 1.16 11.84
C ASP A 333 -16.33 -0.14 11.86
N ILE A 334 -15.57 -0.33 12.94
CA ILE A 334 -14.69 -1.49 13.12
C ILE A 334 -15.49 -2.80 13.02
N SER A 335 -16.78 -2.79 13.38
CA SER A 335 -17.63 -3.98 13.28
C SER A 335 -17.88 -4.43 11.83
N THR A 336 -17.74 -3.52 10.86
CA THR A 336 -17.95 -3.80 9.43
C THR A 336 -16.69 -4.24 8.70
N LEU A 337 -15.51 -4.19 9.33
CA LEU A 337 -14.24 -4.71 8.75
C LEU A 337 -14.19 -6.25 8.66
N ARG A 338 -15.34 -6.91 8.83
CA ARG A 338 -15.45 -8.35 8.81
C ARG A 338 -15.21 -8.87 7.40
N GLU A 339 -14.18 -9.71 7.27
CA GLU A 339 -13.95 -10.52 6.09
C GLU A 339 -14.61 -11.90 6.23
N ASN A 340 -15.06 -12.45 5.10
CA ASN A 340 -15.54 -13.82 5.03
C ASN A 340 -14.39 -14.70 4.52
N TYR A 341 -13.78 -15.49 5.42
CA TYR A 341 -12.71 -16.41 5.04
C TYR A 341 -13.25 -17.49 4.10
N ILE A 342 -12.62 -17.67 2.95
CA ILE A 342 -12.90 -18.78 2.02
C ILE A 342 -11.62 -19.62 1.99
N SER A 343 -11.68 -20.84 2.52
CA SER A 343 -10.51 -21.70 2.61
C SER A 343 -10.90 -23.18 2.56
N PRO A 344 -9.97 -24.07 2.18
CA PRO A 344 -10.20 -25.51 2.27
C PRO A 344 -10.52 -25.94 3.71
N GLU A 345 -11.35 -26.96 3.86
CA GLU A 345 -11.56 -27.64 5.14
C GLU A 345 -10.25 -28.26 5.64
N PHE A 346 -10.06 -28.27 6.97
CA PHE A 346 -8.91 -28.90 7.62
C PHE A 346 -9.37 -29.94 8.64
N SER A 347 -9.23 -31.21 8.26
CA SER A 347 -9.63 -32.38 9.05
C SER A 347 -8.43 -33.14 9.62
N GLU A 348 -8.71 -33.96 10.62
CA GLU A 348 -7.76 -34.82 11.32
C GLU A 348 -7.06 -35.78 10.35
N ASP A 349 -7.78 -36.32 9.36
CA ASP A 349 -7.25 -37.24 8.36
C ASP A 349 -6.32 -36.56 7.34
N GLN A 350 -6.44 -35.24 7.18
CA GLN A 350 -5.57 -34.44 6.30
C GLN A 350 -4.33 -33.92 7.03
N ALA A 351 -4.32 -34.01 8.35
CA ALA A 351 -3.30 -33.45 9.20
C ALA A 351 -2.14 -34.44 9.36
N GLU A 352 -0.90 -33.97 9.27
CA GLU A 352 0.26 -34.83 9.49
C GLU A 352 0.28 -35.32 10.95
N ALA A 353 0.69 -36.57 11.16
CA ALA A 353 0.74 -37.15 12.51
C ALA A 353 1.75 -36.43 13.43
N ASN A 354 2.82 -35.91 12.84
CA ASN A 354 3.84 -35.13 13.53
C ASN A 354 3.61 -33.62 13.28
N PRO A 355 3.44 -32.81 14.33
CA PRO A 355 3.16 -31.38 14.17
C PRO A 355 4.30 -30.59 13.55
N PHE A 356 5.55 -31.07 13.63
CA PHE A 356 6.66 -30.42 12.93
C PHE A 356 6.51 -30.55 11.41
N ASP A 357 6.09 -31.72 10.93
CA ASP A 357 5.84 -31.96 9.50
C ASP A 357 4.61 -31.16 9.03
N GLN A 358 3.56 -31.10 9.87
CA GLN A 358 2.39 -30.24 9.60
C GLN A 358 2.76 -28.75 9.54
N PHE A 359 3.62 -28.28 10.44
CA PHE A 359 4.12 -26.90 10.41
C PHE A 359 4.91 -26.64 9.14
N GLN A 360 5.86 -27.52 8.79
CA GLN A 360 6.69 -27.35 7.61
C GLN A 360 5.84 -27.25 6.34
N LYS A 361 4.84 -28.13 6.19
CA LYS A 361 3.88 -28.09 5.09
C LYS A 361 3.17 -26.74 4.96
N TRP A 362 2.61 -26.21 6.06
CA TRP A 362 1.95 -24.90 6.03
C TRP A 362 2.93 -23.73 5.85
N PHE A 363 4.14 -23.86 6.36
CA PHE A 363 5.18 -22.86 6.19
C PHE A 363 5.66 -22.77 4.73
N ASP A 364 5.77 -23.91 4.04
CA ASP A 364 6.09 -23.97 2.62
C ASP A 364 4.98 -23.33 1.78
N ASP A 365 3.70 -23.58 2.12
CA ASP A 365 2.56 -22.90 1.49
C ASP A 365 2.63 -21.37 1.70
N ALA A 366 2.95 -20.93 2.93
CA ALA A 366 3.12 -19.51 3.24
C ALA A 366 4.24 -18.87 2.43
N MET A 367 5.37 -19.56 2.25
CA MET A 367 6.47 -19.11 1.41
C MET A 367 6.07 -19.02 -0.08
N ALA A 368 5.25 -19.96 -0.57
CA ALA A 368 4.78 -19.96 -1.96
C ALA A 368 3.70 -18.89 -2.23
N SER A 369 3.00 -18.40 -1.20
CA SER A 369 1.87 -17.45 -1.34
C SER A 369 2.26 -15.99 -1.57
N GLY A 370 3.55 -15.67 -1.64
CA GLY A 370 4.03 -14.30 -1.87
C GLY A 370 3.92 -13.36 -0.66
N LEU A 371 3.69 -13.92 0.54
CA LEU A 371 3.74 -13.17 1.79
C LEU A 371 5.11 -12.51 1.97
N LYS A 372 5.13 -11.26 2.46
CA LYS A 372 6.36 -10.47 2.60
C LYS A 372 7.35 -11.08 3.59
N GLU A 373 6.86 -11.57 4.73
CA GLU A 373 7.68 -12.14 5.81
C GLU A 373 6.97 -13.36 6.44
N PRO A 374 6.90 -14.51 5.74
CA PRO A 374 6.20 -15.70 6.23
C PRO A 374 6.80 -16.26 7.53
N ASN A 375 8.08 -15.98 7.79
CA ASN A 375 8.79 -16.37 9.01
C ASN A 375 8.64 -15.37 10.18
N ALA A 376 7.83 -14.32 10.04
CA ALA A 376 7.49 -13.46 11.15
C ALA A 376 6.56 -14.17 12.14
N MET A 377 6.85 -14.04 13.44
CA MET A 377 6.06 -14.63 14.51
C MET A 377 5.94 -13.67 15.69
N ALA A 378 4.78 -13.65 16.34
CA ALA A 378 4.66 -12.98 17.63
C ALA A 378 5.21 -13.90 18.73
N LEU A 379 6.22 -13.43 19.44
CA LEU A 379 6.76 -14.07 20.64
C LEU A 379 6.13 -13.44 21.88
N SER A 380 5.47 -14.27 22.68
CA SER A 380 4.82 -13.88 23.93
C SER A 380 5.57 -14.49 25.12
N THR A 381 5.96 -13.64 26.07
CA THR A 381 6.74 -14.00 27.27
C THR A 381 6.13 -13.36 28.52
N THR A 382 6.32 -13.98 29.67
CA THR A 382 5.90 -13.48 30.99
C THR A 382 7.08 -13.55 31.95
N GLY A 383 7.20 -12.59 32.87
CA GLY A 383 8.19 -12.66 33.96
C GLY A 383 7.56 -13.28 35.21
N LYS A 384 8.25 -13.19 36.35
CA LYS A 384 7.71 -13.62 37.66
C LYS A 384 6.47 -12.83 38.09
N ASP A 385 6.26 -11.64 37.53
CA ASP A 385 5.09 -10.80 37.79
C ASP A 385 3.81 -11.27 37.08
N GLY A 386 3.90 -12.31 36.24
CA GLY A 386 2.79 -12.84 35.47
C GLY A 386 2.28 -11.92 34.36
N LYS A 387 2.93 -10.77 34.10
CA LYS A 387 2.47 -9.82 33.09
C LYS A 387 2.94 -10.23 31.70
N PRO A 388 2.01 -10.54 30.76
CA PRO A 388 2.40 -10.91 29.41
C PRO A 388 2.96 -9.71 28.65
N SER A 389 3.95 -9.98 27.81
CA SER A 389 4.37 -9.06 26.76
C SER A 389 4.56 -9.82 25.46
N SER A 390 4.10 -9.24 24.35
CA SER A 390 4.20 -9.84 23.02
C SER A 390 4.90 -8.87 22.07
N ARG A 391 5.67 -9.41 21.12
CA ARG A 391 6.27 -8.63 20.04
C ARG A 391 6.65 -9.52 18.86
N MET A 392 6.77 -8.92 17.68
CA MET A 392 7.24 -9.64 16.50
C MET A 392 8.74 -9.94 16.58
N VAL A 393 9.09 -11.16 16.21
CA VAL A 393 10.44 -11.63 15.95
C VAL A 393 10.42 -12.49 14.69
N LEU A 394 11.60 -12.87 14.19
CA LEU A 394 11.71 -13.73 13.02
C LEU A 394 12.16 -15.12 13.44
N LEU A 395 11.47 -16.14 12.94
CA LEU A 395 11.95 -17.51 12.95
C LEU A 395 13.22 -17.61 12.09
N LYS A 396 14.28 -18.20 12.65
CA LYS A 396 15.59 -18.34 12.01
C LYS A 396 16.07 -19.79 11.88
N GLY A 397 15.49 -20.69 12.66
CA GLY A 397 15.73 -22.11 12.54
C GLY A 397 14.51 -22.90 12.99
N LEU A 398 14.29 -24.03 12.32
CA LEU A 398 13.33 -25.05 12.69
C LEU A 398 14.02 -26.39 12.51
N ASP A 399 14.03 -27.19 13.56
CA ASP A 399 14.48 -28.57 13.51
C ASP A 399 13.65 -29.41 14.49
N LYS A 400 13.96 -30.69 14.60
CA LYS A 400 13.27 -31.64 15.51
C LYS A 400 13.27 -31.23 16.98
N ASP A 401 14.21 -30.38 17.39
CA ASP A 401 14.39 -29.90 18.76
C ASP A 401 13.68 -28.55 19.01
N GLY A 402 13.12 -27.91 17.98
CA GLY A 402 12.21 -26.78 18.15
C GLY A 402 12.42 -25.58 17.24
N PHE A 403 11.95 -24.43 17.71
CA PHE A 403 11.89 -23.16 16.98
C PHE A 403 12.95 -22.19 17.50
N VAL A 404 13.80 -21.68 16.61
CA VAL A 404 14.95 -20.83 16.97
C VAL A 404 14.77 -19.39 16.49
N TRP A 405 15.04 -18.44 17.39
CA TRP A 405 15.16 -17.01 17.06
C TRP A 405 16.37 -16.41 17.79
N TYR A 406 16.91 -15.33 17.24
CA TYR A 406 18.09 -14.66 17.80
C TYR A 406 17.75 -13.26 18.30
N THR A 407 18.32 -12.88 19.43
CA THR A 407 17.97 -11.64 20.11
C THR A 407 19.05 -11.14 21.06
N ASN A 408 18.81 -9.97 21.65
CA ASN A 408 19.63 -9.44 22.73
C ASN A 408 19.14 -10.02 24.08
N TYR A 409 20.05 -10.67 24.82
CA TYR A 409 19.82 -11.32 26.12
C TYR A 409 19.54 -10.34 27.28
N GLU A 410 19.78 -9.04 27.09
CA GLU A 410 19.46 -7.97 28.05
C GLU A 410 18.11 -7.29 27.74
N SER A 411 17.41 -7.75 26.70
CA SER A 411 16.09 -7.20 26.37
C SER A 411 15.03 -7.63 27.38
N ARG A 412 13.92 -6.86 27.48
CA ARG A 412 12.79 -7.20 28.35
C ARG A 412 12.31 -8.64 28.20
N LYS A 413 12.23 -9.15 26.96
CA LYS A 413 11.77 -10.53 26.70
C LYS A 413 12.76 -11.58 27.22
N ALA A 414 14.07 -11.28 27.15
CA ALA A 414 15.11 -12.18 27.59
C ALA A 414 15.19 -12.22 29.12
N HIS A 415 14.99 -11.08 29.79
CA HIS A 415 14.78 -11.05 31.24
C HIS A 415 13.57 -11.89 31.66
N GLN A 416 12.43 -11.72 30.99
CA GLN A 416 11.25 -12.54 31.23
C GLN A 416 11.52 -14.04 31.03
N ILE A 417 12.19 -14.44 29.94
CA ILE A 417 12.57 -15.84 29.68
C ILE A 417 13.53 -16.38 30.77
N SER A 418 14.46 -15.56 31.25
CA SER A 418 15.39 -15.98 32.31
C SER A 418 14.69 -16.22 33.65
N GLU A 419 13.60 -15.50 33.89
CA GLU A 419 12.78 -15.63 35.11
C GLU A 419 11.74 -16.75 35.00
N ASN A 420 11.18 -16.93 33.81
CA ASN A 420 10.18 -17.94 33.47
C ASN A 420 10.50 -18.50 32.06
N PRO A 421 11.14 -19.68 31.96
CA PRO A 421 11.61 -20.25 30.70
C PRO A 421 10.46 -20.89 29.90
N ARG A 422 9.37 -20.15 29.72
CA ARG A 422 8.18 -20.54 28.95
C ARG A 422 7.82 -19.41 28.00
N ALA A 423 7.41 -19.77 26.79
CA ALA A 423 6.92 -18.79 25.82
C ALA A 423 5.85 -19.40 24.91
N ALA A 424 5.14 -18.52 24.22
CA ALA A 424 4.24 -18.87 23.13
C ALA A 424 4.66 -18.14 21.84
N LEU A 425 4.63 -18.87 20.72
CA LEU A 425 4.83 -18.36 19.38
C LEU A 425 3.49 -18.36 18.64
N LEU A 426 3.22 -17.30 17.88
CA LEU A 426 2.04 -17.19 17.02
C LEU A 426 2.48 -16.79 15.61
N PHE A 427 2.16 -17.64 14.65
CA PHE A 427 2.24 -17.33 13.22
C PHE A 427 0.84 -17.00 12.73
N TYR A 428 0.71 -15.94 11.94
CA TYR A 428 -0.53 -15.56 11.28
C TYR A 428 -0.23 -15.25 9.82
N TRP A 429 -0.84 -16.05 8.94
CA TRP A 429 -0.71 -15.92 7.49
C TRP A 429 -2.08 -15.53 6.95
N ASP A 430 -2.33 -14.22 6.92
CA ASP A 430 -3.60 -13.60 6.56
C ASP A 430 -4.09 -14.03 5.17
N ALA A 431 -3.22 -14.01 4.16
CA ALA A 431 -3.57 -14.42 2.79
C ALA A 431 -4.03 -15.89 2.68
N LEU A 432 -3.68 -16.73 3.65
CA LEU A 432 -4.06 -18.15 3.70
C LEU A 432 -5.17 -18.43 4.74
N ASN A 433 -5.60 -17.40 5.49
CA ASN A 433 -6.48 -17.53 6.64
C ASN A 433 -5.99 -18.60 7.63
N ARG A 434 -4.68 -18.66 7.89
CA ARG A 434 -4.06 -19.67 8.75
C ARG A 434 -3.40 -19.04 9.96
N GLN A 435 -3.47 -19.75 11.07
CA GLN A 435 -2.78 -19.41 12.29
C GLN A 435 -2.15 -20.66 12.89
N VAL A 436 -0.91 -20.55 13.36
CA VAL A 436 -0.26 -21.62 14.13
C VAL A 436 0.21 -21.08 15.47
N ARG A 437 -0.18 -21.76 16.55
CA ARG A 437 0.30 -21.49 17.91
C ARG A 437 1.27 -22.60 18.32
N VAL A 438 2.39 -22.21 18.94
CA VAL A 438 3.35 -23.15 19.52
C VAL A 438 3.67 -22.70 20.94
N GLU A 439 3.52 -23.58 21.92
CA GLU A 439 3.81 -23.29 23.32
C GLU A 439 4.83 -24.29 23.86
N GLY A 440 5.74 -23.83 24.72
CA GLY A 440 6.78 -24.71 25.22
C GLY A 440 7.81 -24.06 26.14
N SER A 441 8.79 -24.87 26.52
CA SER A 441 9.95 -24.42 27.30
C SER A 441 11.00 -23.76 26.40
N VAL A 442 11.71 -22.76 26.95
CA VAL A 442 12.72 -21.99 26.20
C VAL A 442 14.09 -22.18 26.82
N GLN A 443 15.08 -22.44 25.98
CA GLN A 443 16.49 -22.55 26.37
C GLN A 443 17.38 -21.73 25.43
N LYS A 444 18.55 -21.29 25.90
CA LYS A 444 19.56 -20.70 25.01
C LYS A 444 20.10 -21.79 24.07
N VAL A 445 20.39 -21.42 22.83
CA VAL A 445 21.20 -22.26 21.93
C VAL A 445 22.66 -22.21 22.36
N SER A 446 23.51 -23.06 21.78
CA SER A 446 24.93 -23.04 22.14
C SER A 446 25.60 -21.73 21.69
N ASP A 447 26.73 -21.39 22.32
CA ASP A 447 27.48 -20.21 21.93
C ASP A 447 28.03 -20.35 20.50
N GLU A 448 28.39 -21.56 20.08
CA GLU A 448 28.83 -21.89 18.72
C GLU A 448 27.71 -21.68 17.69
N GLU A 449 26.49 -22.14 17.97
CA GLU A 449 25.31 -21.91 17.11
C GLU A 449 25.00 -20.41 17.00
N SER A 450 25.13 -19.67 18.11
CA SER A 450 24.98 -18.21 18.13
C SER A 450 26.07 -17.50 17.33
N GLU A 451 27.33 -17.93 17.43
CA GLU A 451 28.48 -17.38 16.71
C GLU A 451 28.32 -17.59 15.20
N GLN A 452 28.03 -18.82 14.79
CA GLN A 452 27.83 -19.18 13.39
C GLN A 452 26.70 -18.36 12.76
N TYR A 453 25.56 -18.25 13.45
CA TYR A 453 24.46 -17.43 12.95
C TYR A 453 24.80 -15.93 12.93
N PHE A 454 25.49 -15.40 13.95
CA PHE A 454 25.90 -14.00 13.98
C PHE A 454 26.73 -13.62 12.75
N HIS A 455 27.74 -14.43 12.41
CA HIS A 455 28.63 -14.18 11.28
C HIS A 455 27.98 -14.39 9.91
N SER A 456 26.90 -15.18 9.83
CA SER A 456 26.10 -15.31 8.60
C SER A 456 25.34 -14.03 8.24
N ARG A 457 25.14 -13.11 9.19
CA ARG A 457 24.35 -11.89 8.99
C ARG A 457 25.15 -10.85 8.20
N PRO A 458 24.49 -9.97 7.41
CA PRO A 458 25.16 -8.83 6.79
C PRO A 458 25.91 -7.97 7.82
N ARG A 459 27.06 -7.38 7.45
CA ARG A 459 27.88 -6.56 8.39
C ARG A 459 27.09 -5.47 9.10
N GLY A 460 26.23 -4.74 8.40
CA GLY A 460 25.37 -3.73 9.03
C GLY A 460 24.42 -4.30 10.10
N SER A 461 23.97 -5.55 9.94
CA SER A 461 23.18 -6.26 10.95
C SER A 461 24.03 -6.72 12.15
N GLN A 462 25.28 -7.10 11.92
CA GLN A 462 26.24 -7.42 12.99
C GLN A 462 26.51 -6.16 13.84
N ILE A 463 26.81 -5.02 13.19
CA ILE A 463 26.98 -3.71 13.85
C ILE A 463 25.71 -3.31 14.60
N GLY A 464 24.54 -3.41 13.97
CA GLY A 464 23.26 -3.08 14.59
C GLY A 464 22.97 -3.88 15.86
N ALA A 465 23.44 -5.13 15.95
CA ALA A 465 23.32 -5.93 17.16
C ALA A 465 24.23 -5.46 18.31
N ILE A 466 25.34 -4.78 18.01
CA ILE A 466 26.22 -4.14 19.00
C ILE A 466 25.64 -2.80 19.45
N VAL A 467 25.22 -1.97 18.50
CA VAL A 467 24.65 -0.63 18.77
C VAL A 467 23.37 -0.74 19.60
N SER A 468 22.53 -1.74 19.31
CA SER A 468 21.21 -1.87 19.92
C SER A 468 21.26 -2.57 21.28
N LYS A 469 21.42 -1.77 22.34
CA LYS A 469 21.06 -2.16 23.72
C LYS A 469 19.54 -2.27 23.85
N GLN A 470 19.00 -3.35 23.29
CA GLN A 470 17.58 -3.44 23.00
C GLN A 470 16.72 -3.34 24.26
N SER A 471 15.72 -2.46 24.25
CA SER A 471 14.77 -2.17 25.35
C SER A 471 15.30 -1.20 26.43
N THR A 472 16.48 -0.61 26.29
CA THR A 472 16.93 0.48 27.16
C THR A 472 16.46 1.84 26.64
N VAL A 473 16.27 2.81 27.54
CA VAL A 473 16.00 4.20 27.17
C VAL A 473 17.27 4.83 26.58
N ILE A 474 17.14 5.57 25.48
CA ILE A 474 18.25 6.29 24.84
C ILE A 474 17.87 7.77 24.63
N PRO A 475 18.85 8.69 24.50
CA PRO A 475 18.59 10.13 24.36
C PRO A 475 17.83 10.54 23.09
N GLY A 476 17.86 9.70 22.04
CA GLY A 476 17.18 9.97 20.77
C GLY A 476 17.84 9.26 19.60
N ARG A 477 17.33 9.50 18.38
CA ARG A 477 17.79 8.81 17.16
C ARG A 477 19.26 9.08 16.83
N GLN A 478 19.74 10.30 17.06
CA GLN A 478 21.11 10.69 16.73
C GLN A 478 22.17 9.86 17.47
N PHE A 479 21.85 9.42 18.70
CA PHE A 479 22.73 8.53 19.46
C PHE A 479 23.02 7.22 18.71
N LEU A 480 22.01 6.62 18.08
CA LEU A 480 22.19 5.39 17.31
C LEU A 480 23.05 5.60 16.06
N HIS A 481 22.85 6.72 15.35
CA HIS A 481 23.66 7.06 14.18
C HIS A 481 25.14 7.24 14.55
N GLN A 482 25.41 7.97 15.63
CA GLN A 482 26.78 8.18 16.11
C GLN A 482 27.47 6.87 16.52
N GLU A 483 26.79 5.99 17.24
CA GLU A 483 27.36 4.71 17.65
C GLU A 483 27.56 3.76 16.44
N GLN A 484 26.66 3.80 15.46
CA GLN A 484 26.80 3.04 14.23
C GLN A 484 28.01 3.53 13.41
N GLU A 485 28.13 4.84 13.16
CA GLU A 485 29.25 5.42 12.41
C GLU A 485 30.61 5.09 13.05
N LYS A 486 30.70 5.15 14.39
CA LYS A 486 31.92 4.77 15.13
C LYS A 486 32.31 3.31 14.88
N LEU A 487 31.34 2.39 14.94
CA LEU A 487 31.60 0.96 14.73
C LEU A 487 31.89 0.65 13.26
N GLU A 488 31.21 1.31 12.32
CA GLU A 488 31.50 1.19 10.89
C GLU A 488 32.92 1.66 10.58
N ALA A 489 33.37 2.77 11.17
CA ALA A 489 34.75 3.23 11.06
C ALA A 489 35.74 2.26 11.71
N GLN A 490 35.43 1.76 12.91
CA GLN A 490 36.27 0.80 13.63
C GLN A 490 36.51 -0.49 12.83
N TYR A 491 35.49 -0.99 12.13
CA TYR A 491 35.56 -2.24 11.36
C TYR A 491 35.60 -1.99 9.85
N SER A 492 36.12 -0.84 9.42
CA SER A 492 36.22 -0.44 8.01
C SER A 492 37.31 -1.20 7.23
N ASP A 493 38.30 -1.74 7.95
CA ASP A 493 39.40 -2.56 7.42
C ASP A 493 38.97 -3.98 7.00
N GLY A 494 37.69 -4.32 7.19
CA GLY A 494 37.14 -5.63 6.88
C GLY A 494 37.36 -6.68 7.98
N SER A 495 37.94 -6.29 9.13
CA SER A 495 38.11 -7.19 10.27
C SER A 495 36.77 -7.82 10.71
N PRO A 496 36.80 -9.06 11.25
CA PRO A 496 35.60 -9.74 11.74
C PRO A 496 35.02 -9.01 12.94
N ILE A 497 33.72 -8.74 12.91
CA ILE A 497 33.02 -8.11 14.02
C ILE A 497 32.71 -9.20 15.05
N PRO A 498 33.18 -9.10 16.31
CA PRO A 498 32.93 -10.13 17.30
C PRO A 498 31.45 -10.14 17.72
N LYS A 499 30.87 -11.34 17.93
CA LYS A 499 29.54 -11.47 18.52
C LYS A 499 29.55 -10.95 19.96
N PRO A 500 28.64 -10.04 20.35
CA PRO A 500 28.52 -9.65 21.75
C PRO A 500 28.07 -10.79 22.66
N LYS A 501 28.58 -10.83 23.90
CA LYS A 501 28.15 -11.81 24.93
C LYS A 501 26.66 -11.71 25.26
N TYR A 502 26.08 -10.52 25.13
CA TYR A 502 24.65 -10.26 25.35
C TYR A 502 23.80 -10.56 24.11
N TRP A 503 24.32 -11.22 23.07
CA TRP A 503 23.55 -11.56 21.88
C TRP A 503 23.67 -13.06 21.55
N GLY A 504 22.54 -13.67 21.20
CA GLY A 504 22.50 -15.07 20.77
C GLY A 504 21.09 -15.60 20.58
N GLY A 505 21.00 -16.92 20.39
CA GLY A 505 19.75 -17.62 20.07
C GLY A 505 19.01 -18.17 21.28
N TYR A 506 17.69 -18.19 21.19
CA TYR A 506 16.81 -18.99 22.02
C TYR A 506 16.11 -20.03 21.15
N ARG A 507 15.84 -21.18 21.77
CA ARG A 507 15.10 -22.30 21.20
C ARG A 507 13.89 -22.60 22.06
N LEU A 508 12.71 -22.59 21.47
CA LEU A 508 11.50 -23.10 22.10
C LEU A 508 11.32 -24.57 21.74
N LYS A 509 11.25 -25.43 22.76
CA LYS A 509 10.92 -26.85 22.67
C LYS A 509 9.41 -27.02 22.81
N PRO A 510 8.69 -27.39 21.73
CA PRO A 510 7.24 -27.45 21.75
C PRO A 510 6.69 -28.52 22.70
N GLU A 511 5.66 -28.15 23.42
CA GLU A 511 4.80 -29.03 24.22
C GLU A 511 3.34 -28.96 23.76
N LEU A 512 3.01 -27.99 22.91
CA LEU A 512 1.71 -27.84 22.28
C LEU A 512 1.88 -27.19 20.92
N PHE A 513 1.12 -27.69 19.94
CA PHE A 513 0.81 -26.97 18.72
C PHE A 513 -0.69 -26.80 18.59
N GLU A 514 -1.14 -25.69 18.03
CA GLU A 514 -2.50 -25.53 17.55
C GLU A 514 -2.47 -25.00 16.11
N PHE A 515 -3.12 -25.72 15.22
CA PHE A 515 -3.32 -25.33 13.83
C PHE A 515 -4.76 -24.86 13.67
N TRP A 516 -4.93 -23.62 13.21
CA TRP A 516 -6.21 -22.98 13.00
C TRP A 516 -6.35 -22.58 11.52
N GLN A 517 -7.50 -22.91 10.92
CA GLN A 517 -7.85 -22.57 9.54
C GLN A 517 -9.19 -21.83 9.52
N GLY A 518 -9.18 -20.63 8.93
CA GLY A 518 -10.36 -19.78 8.80
C GLY A 518 -11.42 -20.41 7.90
N GLN A 519 -12.70 -20.21 8.25
CA GLN A 519 -13.88 -20.76 7.55
C GLN A 519 -14.96 -19.67 7.43
N PRO A 520 -15.85 -19.71 6.41
CA PRO A 520 -16.81 -18.63 6.15
C PRO A 520 -17.78 -18.37 7.30
N SER A 521 -18.18 -19.43 8.02
CA SER A 521 -19.24 -19.42 9.03
C SER A 521 -18.76 -19.11 10.45
N ARG A 522 -17.46 -18.83 10.65
CA ARG A 522 -16.77 -18.80 11.97
C ARG A 522 -16.62 -20.16 12.65
N LEU A 523 -17.13 -21.23 12.04
CA LEU A 523 -16.86 -22.58 12.50
C LEU A 523 -15.47 -23.01 12.01
N HIS A 524 -14.44 -22.36 12.57
CA HIS A 524 -13.05 -22.57 12.17
C HIS A 524 -12.56 -23.97 12.54
N ASP A 525 -11.68 -24.51 11.70
CA ASP A 525 -11.03 -25.78 12.00
C ASP A 525 -9.87 -25.55 12.96
N ARG A 526 -9.85 -26.29 14.06
CA ARG A 526 -8.83 -26.17 15.12
C ARG A 526 -8.36 -27.54 15.54
N LEU A 527 -7.11 -27.88 15.21
CA LEU A 527 -6.47 -29.12 15.64
C LEU A 527 -5.33 -28.80 16.60
N ARG A 528 -5.39 -29.41 17.80
CA ARG A 528 -4.39 -29.27 18.85
C ARG A 528 -3.56 -30.55 18.96
N TYR A 529 -2.25 -30.39 18.95
CA TYR A 529 -1.28 -31.46 19.18
C TYR A 529 -0.71 -31.33 20.59
N THR A 530 -0.75 -32.42 21.35
CA THR A 530 -0.11 -32.53 22.68
C THR A 530 0.69 -33.82 22.79
N PRO A 531 1.81 -33.85 23.51
CA PRO A 531 2.57 -35.06 23.71
C PRO A 531 1.77 -36.05 24.56
N ALA A 532 1.76 -37.31 24.14
CA ALA A 532 1.21 -38.44 24.87
C ALA A 532 2.25 -39.58 24.92
N ASP A 533 2.16 -40.43 25.93
CA ASP A 533 2.96 -41.65 26.04
C ASP A 533 2.06 -42.84 25.71
N ILE A 534 2.43 -43.59 24.67
CA ILE A 534 1.76 -44.83 24.27
C ILE A 534 2.85 -45.90 24.16
N ASP A 535 2.72 -46.96 24.95
CA ASP A 535 3.66 -48.09 24.99
C ASP A 535 5.14 -47.69 25.20
N GLY A 536 5.38 -46.65 26.02
CA GLY A 536 6.72 -46.14 26.29
C GLY A 536 7.31 -45.30 25.15
N LYS A 537 6.51 -44.98 24.13
CA LYS A 537 6.88 -44.09 23.03
C LYS A 537 6.13 -42.79 23.15
N ARG A 538 6.88 -41.69 23.11
CA ARG A 538 6.30 -40.35 23.01
C ARG A 538 5.72 -40.15 21.62
N VAL A 539 4.41 -39.95 21.55
CA VAL A 539 3.65 -39.67 20.33
C VAL A 539 2.93 -38.33 20.47
N TRP A 540 2.42 -37.80 19.37
CA TRP A 540 1.57 -36.62 19.38
C TRP A 540 0.11 -37.03 19.26
N LYS A 541 -0.70 -36.63 20.23
CA LYS A 541 -2.16 -36.78 20.21
C LYS A 541 -2.78 -35.56 19.55
N ILE A 542 -3.71 -35.79 18.62
CA ILE A 542 -4.48 -34.76 17.92
C ILE A 542 -5.89 -34.68 18.54
N ASP A 543 -6.31 -33.49 18.94
CA ASP A 543 -7.67 -33.19 19.40
C ASP A 543 -8.27 -32.06 18.56
N ARG A 544 -9.53 -32.18 18.14
CA ARG A 544 -10.29 -31.05 17.60
C ARG A 544 -10.83 -30.15 18.72
N LEU A 545 -10.63 -28.85 18.58
CA LEU A 545 -11.15 -27.83 19.49
C LEU A 545 -12.38 -27.15 18.87
N SER A 546 -13.32 -26.73 19.73
CA SER A 546 -14.37 -25.81 19.30
C SER A 546 -13.75 -24.47 18.89
N PRO A 547 -14.23 -23.85 17.81
CA PRO A 547 -13.83 -22.49 17.42
C PRO A 547 -14.29 -21.42 18.40
#